data_AF-A0A8T8K588-F1
#
_entry.id   AF-A0A8T8K588-F1
#
_cell.length_a   1.000
_cell.length_b   1.000
_cell.length_c   1.000
_cell.angle_alpha   90.00
_cell.angle_beta   90.00
_cell.angle_gamma   90.00
#
_symmetry.space_group_name_H-M   'P 1'
#
loop_
_entity.id
_entity.type
_entity.pdbx_description
1 polymer ?
#
loop_
_entity_poly.entity_id
_entity_poly.type
_entity_poly.pdbx_seq_one_letter_code
_entity_poly.pdbx_strand_id
1 'polypeptide(L)'
;MSVAAGGPAGAAISPGKLMALGIVGGLVGIYAAPLNPVLGPLVSALGAVCAIVWGADAIRRVASYGLGTGVPSIGYMSLAIGIVGAIGGLAGAFLLPDLPIGPVLALIIAMVLGTIVALIGKKIVKMKIPILEQCTAELSGAAVLSVLGFSAAIAGTYSMQAILTSVIATGYIGLLFILNTMAIQHPFNACLGPNENQVRTLKLAASTGFLSMAIIGLLAIGFSSAWWVISIIGALAWFIAIRSYITASLEEAASVKWAGLWPKEEQ
;
A
#
# COMPACT_ATOMS: atom_id res chain seq x y z
N MET A 1 7.63 27.08 18.43
CA MET A 1 6.26 26.66 18.78
C MET A 1 6.09 25.21 18.35
N SER A 2 6.04 24.29 19.31
CA SER A 2 5.85 22.86 19.06
C SER A 2 4.36 22.64 18.82
N VAL A 3 3.98 22.34 17.58
CA VAL A 3 2.61 21.89 17.28
C VAL A 3 2.40 20.61 18.06
N ALA A 4 1.49 20.63 19.03
CA ALA A 4 1.13 19.44 19.79
C ALA A 4 0.66 18.38 18.79
N ALA A 5 1.37 17.26 18.73
CA ALA A 5 0.96 16.10 17.95
C ALA A 5 -0.38 15.64 18.51
N GLY A 6 -1.46 15.89 17.75
CA GLY A 6 -2.77 15.34 18.04
C GLY A 6 -2.66 13.83 18.23
N GLY A 7 -3.21 13.32 19.32
CA GLY A 7 -3.35 11.89 19.52
C GLY A 7 -4.05 11.22 18.32
N PRO A 8 -3.97 9.89 18.18
CA PRO A 8 -4.52 9.21 17.02
C PRO A 8 -6.01 9.53 16.87
N ALA A 9 -6.38 10.18 15.76
CA ALA A 9 -7.77 10.38 15.37
C ALA A 9 -8.49 9.03 15.40
N GLY A 10 -9.70 8.97 15.98
CA GLY A 10 -10.44 7.73 16.19
C GLY A 10 -10.46 6.83 14.95
N ALA A 11 -10.21 5.53 15.14
CA ALA A 11 -10.25 4.55 14.06
C ALA A 11 -11.64 3.91 13.98
N ALA A 12 -12.33 4.09 12.85
CA ALA A 12 -13.58 3.41 12.53
C ALA A 12 -13.39 1.91 12.24
N ILE A 13 -12.22 1.53 11.71
CA ILE A 13 -11.85 0.14 11.39
C ILE A 13 -10.60 -0.23 12.18
N SER A 14 -10.62 -1.40 12.82
CA SER A 14 -9.48 -1.85 13.62
C SER A 14 -8.24 -2.14 12.75
N PRO A 15 -7.03 -1.76 13.19
CA PRO A 15 -5.80 -2.01 12.44
C PRO A 15 -5.59 -3.50 12.11
N GLY A 16 -5.95 -4.40 13.03
CA GLY A 16 -5.84 -5.84 12.81
C GLY A 16 -6.70 -6.36 11.65
N LYS A 17 -7.89 -5.77 11.41
CA LYS A 17 -8.73 -6.14 10.26
C LYS A 17 -8.12 -5.66 8.94
N LEU A 18 -7.55 -4.46 8.92
CA LEU A 18 -6.88 -3.92 7.73
C LEU A 18 -5.59 -4.67 7.42
N MET A 19 -4.83 -5.05 8.45
CA MET A 19 -3.66 -5.91 8.30
C MET A 19 -4.05 -7.30 7.75
N ALA A 20 -5.10 -7.91 8.28
CA ALA A 20 -5.60 -9.19 7.75
C ALA A 20 -6.05 -9.06 6.29
N LEU A 21 -6.76 -7.98 5.95
CA LEU A 21 -7.15 -7.68 4.57
C LEU A 21 -5.93 -7.57 3.64
N GLY A 22 -4.90 -6.83 4.04
CA GLY A 22 -3.69 -6.63 3.26
C GLY A 22 -2.86 -7.90 3.09
N ILE A 23 -2.61 -8.63 4.18
CA ILE A 23 -1.79 -9.84 4.17
C ILE A 23 -2.51 -10.98 3.44
N VAL A 24 -3.74 -11.30 3.84
CA VAL A 24 -4.49 -12.40 3.24
C VAL A 24 -4.87 -12.06 1.81
N GLY A 25 -5.39 -10.86 1.55
CA GLY A 25 -5.74 -10.42 0.20
C GLY A 25 -4.53 -10.35 -0.72
N GLY A 26 -3.40 -9.82 -0.25
CA GLY A 26 -2.15 -9.75 -1.02
C GLY A 26 -1.57 -11.14 -1.34
N LEU A 27 -1.46 -12.02 -0.35
CA LEU A 27 -0.91 -13.37 -0.57
C LEU A 27 -1.83 -14.23 -1.43
N VAL A 28 -3.13 -14.28 -1.14
CA VAL A 28 -4.10 -15.00 -1.97
C VAL A 28 -4.09 -14.46 -3.40
N GLY A 29 -4.01 -13.14 -3.55
CA GLY A 29 -3.86 -12.46 -4.84
C GLY A 29 -2.65 -12.98 -5.63
N ILE A 30 -1.47 -12.92 -5.02
CA ILE A 30 -0.22 -13.35 -5.66
C ILE A 30 -0.29 -14.84 -6.02
N TYR A 31 -0.73 -15.71 -5.10
CA TYR A 31 -0.84 -17.14 -5.35
C TYR A 31 -1.88 -17.52 -6.39
N ALA A 32 -2.91 -16.68 -6.59
CA ALA A 32 -3.90 -16.88 -7.63
C ALA A 32 -3.37 -16.60 -9.04
N ALA A 33 -2.28 -15.81 -9.18
CA ALA A 33 -1.75 -15.38 -10.48
C ALA A 33 -1.58 -16.53 -11.51
N PRO A 34 -0.91 -17.65 -11.19
CA PRO A 34 -0.72 -18.74 -12.16
C PRO A 34 -1.95 -19.66 -12.33
N LEU A 35 -3.00 -19.55 -11.51
CA LEU A 35 -4.12 -20.51 -11.52
C LEU A 35 -5.02 -20.38 -12.76
N ASN A 36 -5.14 -19.17 -13.31
CA ASN A 36 -5.95 -18.91 -14.50
C ASN A 36 -5.36 -17.73 -15.27
N PRO A 37 -5.18 -17.81 -16.60
CA PRO A 37 -4.48 -16.80 -17.39
C PRO A 37 -5.16 -15.42 -17.41
N VAL A 38 -6.46 -15.34 -17.07
CA VAL A 38 -7.23 -14.08 -17.03
C VAL A 38 -7.61 -13.72 -15.60
N LEU A 39 -8.26 -14.65 -14.87
CA LEU A 39 -8.74 -14.37 -13.52
C LEU A 39 -7.61 -14.31 -12.49
N GLY A 40 -6.54 -15.08 -12.66
CA GLY A 40 -5.41 -15.09 -11.73
C GLY A 40 -4.72 -13.73 -11.64
N PRO A 41 -4.23 -13.16 -12.75
CA PRO A 41 -3.59 -11.85 -12.77
C PRO A 41 -4.51 -10.72 -12.28
N LEU A 42 -5.81 -10.82 -12.59
CA LEU A 42 -6.82 -9.90 -12.08
C LEU A 42 -6.92 -9.95 -10.55
N VAL A 43 -7.02 -11.15 -9.98
CA VAL A 43 -7.09 -11.34 -8.52
C VAL A 43 -5.79 -10.90 -7.84
N SER A 44 -4.64 -11.09 -8.50
CA SER A 44 -3.35 -10.57 -8.03
C SER A 44 -3.33 -9.04 -7.96
N ALA A 45 -3.85 -8.35 -8.98
CA ALA A 45 -3.95 -6.90 -8.97
C ALA A 45 -4.92 -6.39 -7.89
N LEU A 46 -6.04 -7.07 -7.67
CA LEU A 46 -6.98 -6.74 -6.59
C LEU A 46 -6.33 -6.97 -5.20
N GLY A 47 -5.57 -8.04 -5.03
CA GLY A 47 -4.81 -8.30 -3.82
C GLY A 47 -3.76 -7.22 -3.51
N ALA A 48 -3.11 -6.68 -4.54
CA ALA A 48 -2.21 -5.54 -4.39
C ALA A 48 -2.95 -4.28 -3.91
N VAL A 49 -4.18 -4.02 -4.38
CA VAL A 49 -5.01 -2.91 -3.87
C VAL A 49 -5.36 -3.13 -2.39
N CYS A 50 -5.68 -4.35 -1.96
CA CYS A 50 -5.88 -4.66 -0.54
C CYS A 50 -4.63 -4.33 0.31
N ALA A 51 -3.44 -4.66 -0.19
CA ALA A 51 -2.18 -4.32 0.47
C ALA A 51 -1.96 -2.79 0.53
N ILE A 52 -2.32 -2.03 -0.51
CA ILE A 52 -2.25 -0.56 -0.52
C ILE A 52 -3.16 0.03 0.58
N VAL A 53 -4.38 -0.47 0.72
CA VAL A 53 -5.33 -0.01 1.75
C VAL A 53 -4.78 -0.25 3.16
N TRP A 54 -4.13 -1.41 3.39
CA TRP A 54 -3.42 -1.68 4.64
C TRP A 54 -2.27 -0.70 4.88
N GLY A 55 -1.43 -0.47 3.87
CA GLY A 55 -0.30 0.47 3.95
C GLY A 55 -0.74 1.90 4.24
N ALA A 56 -1.85 2.35 3.65
CA ALA A 56 -2.39 3.69 3.87
C ALA A 56 -2.83 3.91 5.33
N ASP A 57 -3.40 2.87 5.97
CA ASP A 57 -3.72 2.92 7.41
C ASP A 57 -2.46 2.97 8.28
N ALA A 58 -1.43 2.18 7.94
CA ALA A 58 -0.15 2.21 8.64
C ALA A 58 0.50 3.60 8.55
N ILE A 59 0.46 4.25 7.37
CA ILE A 59 0.88 5.64 7.20
C ILE A 59 0.06 6.57 8.09
N ARG A 60 -1.28 6.48 8.06
CA ARG A 60 -2.14 7.35 8.87
C ARG A 60 -1.79 7.28 10.35
N ARG A 61 -1.61 6.06 10.88
CA ARG A 61 -1.26 5.83 12.29
C ARG A 61 0.10 6.41 12.67
N VAL A 62 1.13 6.22 11.85
CA VAL A 62 2.46 6.76 12.19
C VAL A 62 2.53 8.27 11.98
N ALA A 63 1.82 8.78 10.97
CA ALA A 63 1.84 10.18 10.59
C ALA A 63 0.97 11.08 11.46
N SER A 64 -0.04 10.53 12.16
CA SER A 64 -0.83 11.28 13.16
C SER A 64 0.04 11.83 14.29
N TYR A 65 1.23 11.26 14.53
CA TYR A 65 2.21 11.79 15.49
C TYR A 65 2.96 13.04 15.01
N GLY A 66 2.51 13.70 13.94
CA GLY A 66 3.07 14.97 13.49
C GLY A 66 4.38 14.82 12.71
N LEU A 67 4.46 13.84 11.80
CA LEU A 67 5.67 13.57 11.02
C LEU A 67 6.03 14.68 10.02
N GLY A 68 5.10 15.56 9.63
CA GLY A 68 5.34 16.60 8.64
C GLY A 68 5.92 16.05 7.34
N THR A 69 7.09 16.53 6.93
CA THR A 69 7.84 16.04 5.76
C THR A 69 8.39 14.62 5.90
N GLY A 70 8.30 14.02 7.09
CA GLY A 70 8.68 12.64 7.35
C GLY A 70 7.73 11.60 6.74
N VAL A 71 6.49 11.98 6.38
CA VAL A 71 5.51 11.05 5.80
C VAL A 71 5.95 10.52 4.43
N PRO A 72 6.36 11.36 3.47
CA PRO A 72 6.98 10.87 2.25
C PRO A 72 8.20 9.97 2.50
N SER A 73 9.09 10.40 3.39
CA SER A 73 10.35 9.71 3.67
C SER A 73 10.14 8.28 4.19
N ILE A 74 9.24 8.07 5.16
CA ILE A 74 8.98 6.73 5.71
C ILE A 74 8.37 5.81 4.65
N GLY A 75 7.54 6.34 3.76
CA GLY A 75 6.90 5.53 2.75
C GLY A 75 7.81 5.18 1.57
N TYR A 76 8.64 6.12 1.07
CA TYR A 76 9.63 5.81 0.03
C TYR A 76 10.66 4.78 0.53
N MET A 77 11.13 4.96 1.75
CA MET A 77 12.04 4.01 2.40
C MET A 77 11.40 2.64 2.57
N SER A 78 10.17 2.57 3.10
CA SER A 78 9.47 1.30 3.32
C SER A 78 9.14 0.58 2.01
N LEU A 79 8.89 1.33 0.93
CA LEU A 79 8.71 0.75 -0.39
C LEU A 79 10.01 0.21 -0.98
N ALA A 80 11.13 0.92 -0.80
CA ALA A 80 12.44 0.40 -1.18
C ALA A 80 12.76 -0.90 -0.45
N ILE A 81 12.49 -0.95 0.86
CA ILE A 81 12.57 -2.18 1.67
C ILE A 81 11.65 -3.26 1.10
N GLY A 82 10.43 -2.91 0.70
CA GLY A 82 9.48 -3.84 0.08
C GLY A 82 10.00 -4.45 -1.23
N ILE A 83 10.65 -3.66 -2.09
CA ILE A 83 11.27 -4.16 -3.34
C ILE A 83 12.47 -5.07 -3.04
N VAL A 84 13.32 -4.70 -2.07
CA VAL A 84 14.42 -5.56 -1.63
C VAL A 84 13.89 -6.87 -1.06
N GLY A 85 12.82 -6.82 -0.26
CA GLY A 85 12.12 -7.99 0.25
C GLY A 85 11.52 -8.85 -0.86
N ALA A 86 10.91 -8.25 -1.88
CA ALA A 86 10.37 -8.93 -3.04
C ALA A 86 11.44 -9.77 -3.76
N ILE A 87 12.57 -9.12 -4.11
CA ILE A 87 13.67 -9.77 -4.82
C ILE A 87 14.32 -10.83 -3.92
N GLY A 88 14.61 -10.50 -2.66
CA GLY A 88 15.23 -11.40 -1.70
C GLY A 88 14.38 -12.63 -1.39
N GLY A 89 13.06 -12.47 -1.24
CA GLY A 89 12.14 -13.57 -0.97
C GLY A 89 11.92 -14.48 -2.17
N LEU A 90 11.80 -13.92 -3.38
CA LEU A 90 11.70 -14.71 -4.60
C LEU A 90 13.02 -15.45 -4.91
N ALA A 91 14.17 -14.84 -4.65
CA ALA A 91 15.47 -15.51 -4.76
C ALA A 91 15.66 -16.58 -3.67
N GLY A 92 15.19 -16.33 -2.45
CA GLY A 92 15.26 -17.30 -1.35
C GLY A 92 14.40 -18.54 -1.59
N ALA A 93 13.39 -18.48 -2.46
CA ALA A 93 12.59 -19.65 -2.84
C ALA A 93 13.41 -20.74 -3.55
N PHE A 94 14.57 -20.41 -4.15
CA PHE A 94 15.48 -21.42 -4.71
C PHE A 94 16.09 -22.35 -3.65
N LEU A 95 16.05 -21.97 -2.37
CA LEU A 95 16.52 -22.79 -1.25
C LEU A 95 15.54 -23.93 -0.89
N LEU A 96 14.27 -23.82 -1.28
CA LEU A 96 13.21 -24.80 -1.04
C LEU A 96 12.35 -24.96 -2.30
N PRO A 97 12.88 -25.60 -3.36
CA PRO A 97 12.29 -25.60 -4.70
C PRO A 97 10.90 -26.26 -4.78
N ASP A 98 10.58 -27.15 -3.85
CA ASP A 98 9.31 -27.90 -3.86
C ASP A 98 8.13 -27.14 -3.23
N LEU A 99 8.39 -25.99 -2.58
CA LEU A 99 7.36 -25.25 -1.87
C LEU A 99 7.30 -23.80 -2.39
N PRO A 100 6.11 -23.29 -2.79
CA PRO A 100 5.96 -21.95 -3.35
C PRO A 100 6.04 -20.87 -2.27
N ILE A 101 7.11 -20.83 -1.47
CA ILE A 101 7.25 -19.95 -0.31
C ILE A 101 7.68 -18.52 -0.65
N GLY A 102 8.04 -18.25 -1.92
CA GLY A 102 8.63 -16.97 -2.34
C GLY A 102 7.88 -15.73 -1.86
N PRO A 103 6.56 -15.60 -2.11
CA PRO A 103 5.77 -14.46 -1.65
C PRO A 103 5.71 -14.31 -0.12
N VAL A 104 5.61 -15.41 0.62
CA VAL A 104 5.59 -15.41 2.10
C VAL A 104 6.96 -15.02 2.66
N LEU A 105 8.04 -15.57 2.08
CA LEU A 105 9.40 -15.24 2.47
C LEU A 105 9.70 -13.76 2.19
N ALA A 106 9.22 -13.23 1.05
CA ALA A 106 9.34 -11.82 0.72
C ALA A 106 8.64 -10.92 1.75
N LEU A 107 7.44 -11.29 2.18
CA LEU A 107 6.72 -10.61 3.27
C LEU A 107 7.53 -10.59 4.57
N ILE A 108 8.02 -11.76 5.00
CA ILE A 108 8.80 -11.89 6.24
C ILE A 108 10.06 -11.03 6.18
N ILE A 109 10.83 -11.13 5.09
CA ILE A 109 12.06 -10.35 4.91
C ILE A 109 11.76 -8.84 4.95
N ALA A 110 10.72 -8.39 4.24
CA ALA A 110 10.36 -6.97 4.22
C ALA A 110 9.95 -6.45 5.61
N MET A 111 9.13 -7.20 6.35
CA MET A 111 8.69 -6.80 7.69
C MET A 111 9.86 -6.77 8.70
N VAL A 112 10.77 -7.74 8.62
CA VAL A 112 11.99 -7.78 9.45
C VAL A 112 12.89 -6.58 9.14
N LEU A 113 13.17 -6.32 7.87
CA LEU A 113 13.98 -5.17 7.45
C LEU A 113 13.33 -3.84 7.85
N GLY A 114 12.01 -3.71 7.70
CA GLY A 114 11.24 -2.54 8.16
C GLY A 114 11.37 -2.32 9.67
N THR A 115 11.29 -3.40 10.46
CA THR A 115 11.49 -3.35 11.91
C THR A 115 12.91 -2.91 12.27
N ILE A 116 13.94 -3.46 11.62
CA ILE A 116 15.34 -3.08 11.85
C ILE A 116 15.54 -1.58 11.61
N VAL A 117 15.02 -1.06 10.49
CA VAL A 117 15.14 0.35 10.13
C VAL A 117 14.38 1.23 11.13
N ALA A 118 13.21 0.81 11.60
CA ALA A 118 12.48 1.53 12.64
C ALA A 118 13.20 1.53 14.00
N LEU A 119 13.86 0.42 14.36
CA LEU A 119 14.69 0.34 15.57
C LEU A 119 15.87 1.31 15.49
N ILE A 120 16.49 1.45 14.32
CA ILE A 120 17.53 2.46 14.07
C ILE A 120 16.93 3.87 14.25
N GLY A 121 15.77 4.16 13.65
CA GLY A 121 15.09 5.44 13.80
C GLY A 121 14.76 5.78 15.26
N LYS A 122 14.28 4.80 16.03
CA LYS A 122 13.91 5.00 17.43
C LYS A 122 15.12 5.11 18.36
N LYS A 123 16.12 4.23 18.22
CA LYS A 123 17.25 4.14 19.16
C LYS A 123 18.42 5.05 18.80
N ILE A 124 18.72 5.21 17.52
CA ILE A 124 19.89 6.00 17.05
C ILE A 124 19.47 7.43 16.75
N VAL A 125 18.41 7.63 15.96
CA VAL A 125 17.89 8.96 15.60
C VAL A 125 17.05 9.57 16.73
N LYS A 126 16.69 8.77 17.73
CA LYS A 126 15.91 9.19 18.92
C LYS A 126 14.51 9.71 18.59
N MET A 127 13.87 9.16 17.55
CA MET A 127 12.47 9.47 17.23
C MET A 127 11.54 9.00 18.36
N LYS A 128 10.70 9.90 18.88
CA LYS A 128 9.81 9.64 20.02
C LYS A 128 8.41 9.16 19.61
N ILE A 129 8.34 8.27 18.62
CA ILE A 129 7.07 7.74 18.10
C ILE A 129 6.85 6.33 18.66
N PRO A 130 5.83 6.11 19.51
CA PRO A 130 5.65 4.83 20.21
C PRO A 130 5.44 3.64 19.27
N ILE A 131 4.67 3.84 18.20
CA ILE A 131 4.25 2.79 17.26
C ILE A 131 5.10 2.74 15.98
N LEU A 132 6.27 3.38 15.97
CA LEU A 132 7.14 3.46 14.78
C LEU A 132 7.55 2.09 14.26
N GLU A 133 7.97 1.19 15.16
CA GLU A 133 8.44 -0.16 14.83
C GLU A 133 7.35 -0.96 14.12
N GLN A 134 6.17 -1.02 14.73
CA GLN A 134 5.02 -1.71 14.18
C GLN A 134 4.60 -1.10 12.83
N CYS A 135 4.40 0.21 12.76
CA CYS A 135 3.89 0.84 11.54
C CYS A 135 4.87 0.74 10.37
N THR A 136 6.18 0.80 10.63
CA THR A 136 7.19 0.64 9.57
C THR A 136 7.24 -0.80 9.08
N ALA A 137 7.14 -1.78 9.98
CA ALA A 137 7.05 -3.18 9.59
C ALA A 137 5.79 -3.47 8.76
N GLU A 138 4.63 -2.98 9.20
CA GLU A 138 3.37 -3.11 8.46
C GLU A 138 3.44 -2.42 7.10
N LEU A 139 4.04 -1.23 7.03
CA LEU A 139 4.19 -0.48 5.79
C LEU A 139 5.14 -1.17 4.81
N SER A 140 6.26 -1.73 5.28
CA SER A 140 7.15 -2.56 4.47
C SER A 140 6.46 -3.86 4.01
N GLY A 141 5.58 -4.44 4.83
CA GLY A 141 4.76 -5.59 4.46
C GLY A 141 3.73 -5.25 3.37
N ALA A 142 3.01 -4.15 3.51
CA ALA A 142 2.09 -3.64 2.50
C ALA A 142 2.81 -3.30 1.18
N ALA A 143 4.01 -2.71 1.30
CA ALA A 143 4.87 -2.38 0.18
C ALA A 143 5.27 -3.61 -0.65
N VAL A 144 5.79 -4.66 -0.01
CA VAL A 144 6.21 -5.87 -0.73
C VAL A 144 5.03 -6.58 -1.38
N LEU A 145 3.87 -6.67 -0.70
CA LEU A 145 2.69 -7.33 -1.26
C LEU A 145 2.07 -6.55 -2.41
N SER A 146 2.04 -5.22 -2.35
CA SER A 146 1.55 -4.39 -3.45
C SER A 146 2.46 -4.45 -4.67
N VAL A 147 3.79 -4.37 -4.46
CA VAL A 147 4.77 -4.51 -5.55
C VAL A 147 4.71 -5.91 -6.16
N LEU A 148 4.72 -6.97 -5.35
CA LEU A 148 4.66 -8.35 -5.85
C LEU A 148 3.33 -8.68 -6.51
N GLY A 149 2.20 -8.23 -5.95
CA GLY A 149 0.87 -8.45 -6.51
C GLY A 149 0.72 -7.79 -7.89
N PHE A 150 1.19 -6.56 -8.05
CA PHE A 150 1.22 -5.90 -9.36
C PHE A 150 2.26 -6.52 -10.31
N SER A 151 3.41 -6.93 -9.81
CA SER A 151 4.42 -7.63 -10.61
C SER A 151 3.88 -8.96 -11.15
N ALA A 152 3.18 -9.73 -10.32
CA ALA A 152 2.55 -10.99 -10.71
C ALA A 152 1.35 -10.78 -11.64
N ALA A 153 0.64 -9.64 -11.53
CA ALA A 153 -0.40 -9.27 -12.48
C ALA A 153 0.15 -8.97 -13.89
N ILE A 154 1.31 -8.30 -13.97
CA ILE A 154 2.01 -8.02 -15.24
C ILE A 154 2.56 -9.32 -15.83
N ALA A 155 3.26 -10.10 -15.02
CA ALA A 155 3.94 -11.31 -15.45
C ALA A 155 2.99 -12.50 -15.73
N GLY A 156 1.77 -12.46 -15.18
CA GLY A 156 0.85 -13.60 -15.17
C GLY A 156 1.20 -14.72 -14.20
N THR A 157 2.29 -14.58 -13.45
CA THR A 157 2.81 -15.55 -12.48
C THR A 157 3.72 -14.84 -11.48
N TYR A 158 4.04 -15.49 -10.36
CA TYR A 158 4.98 -14.97 -9.36
C TYR A 158 6.38 -15.62 -9.45
N SER A 159 6.69 -16.30 -10.55
CA SER A 159 8.03 -16.87 -10.75
C SER A 159 9.08 -15.76 -10.89
N MET A 160 10.24 -15.98 -10.27
CA MET A 160 11.33 -14.99 -10.30
C MET A 160 11.76 -14.66 -11.73
N GLN A 161 11.84 -15.66 -12.61
CA GLN A 161 12.24 -15.45 -13.99
C GLN A 161 11.24 -14.59 -14.77
N ALA A 162 9.93 -14.83 -14.63
CA ALA A 162 8.92 -14.04 -15.32
C ALA A 162 8.89 -12.60 -14.81
N ILE A 163 9.02 -12.38 -13.49
CA ILE A 163 9.10 -11.05 -12.89
C ILE A 163 10.37 -10.31 -13.36
N LEU A 164 11.51 -11.02 -13.43
CA LEU A 164 12.75 -10.44 -13.95
C LEU A 164 12.58 -9.93 -15.38
N THR A 165 11.99 -10.74 -16.27
CA THR A 165 11.83 -10.38 -17.68
C THR A 165 10.77 -9.29 -17.89
N SER A 166 9.61 -9.39 -17.25
CA SER A 166 8.47 -8.51 -17.53
C SER A 166 8.44 -7.22 -16.70
N VAL A 167 9.07 -7.20 -15.52
CA VAL A 167 8.99 -6.07 -14.58
C VAL A 167 10.35 -5.40 -14.34
N ILE A 168 11.41 -6.19 -14.10
CA ILE A 168 12.72 -5.63 -13.75
C ILE A 168 13.46 -5.18 -15.01
N ALA A 169 13.59 -6.05 -16.01
CA ALA A 169 14.33 -5.74 -17.25
C ALA A 169 13.67 -4.64 -18.09
N THR A 170 12.35 -4.52 -18.02
CA THR A 170 11.57 -3.45 -18.68
C THR A 170 11.68 -2.10 -17.97
N GLY A 171 12.24 -2.07 -16.75
CA GLY A 171 12.29 -0.88 -15.90
C GLY A 171 10.98 -0.55 -15.18
N TYR A 172 9.92 -1.37 -15.35
CA TYR A 172 8.64 -1.15 -14.68
C TYR A 172 8.73 -1.20 -13.16
N ILE A 173 9.75 -1.84 -12.59
CA ILE A 173 10.02 -1.80 -11.16
C ILE A 173 10.18 -0.37 -10.61
N GLY A 174 10.79 0.55 -11.37
CA GLY A 174 10.91 1.95 -10.98
C GLY A 174 9.57 2.69 -11.02
N LEU A 175 8.69 2.31 -11.96
CA LEU A 175 7.34 2.85 -12.04
C LEU A 175 6.45 2.27 -10.93
N LEU A 176 6.57 0.99 -10.60
CA LEU A 176 5.93 0.37 -9.43
C LEU A 176 6.40 1.02 -8.13
N PHE A 177 7.67 1.42 -8.04
CA PHE A 177 8.19 2.17 -6.91
C PHE A 177 7.44 3.50 -6.72
N ILE A 178 7.27 4.28 -7.79
CA ILE A 178 6.57 5.57 -7.68
C ILE A 178 5.07 5.37 -7.47
N LEU A 179 4.43 4.48 -8.23
CA LEU A 179 2.99 4.25 -8.16
C LEU A 179 2.55 3.73 -6.80
N ASN A 180 3.20 2.70 -6.25
CA ASN A 180 2.81 2.15 -4.95
C ASN A 180 3.12 3.15 -3.81
N THR A 181 4.21 3.91 -3.92
CA THR A 181 4.53 5.00 -2.98
C THR A 181 3.36 5.99 -2.93
N MET A 182 2.97 6.51 -4.09
CA MET A 182 1.91 7.49 -4.19
C MET A 182 0.57 6.91 -3.74
N ALA A 183 0.27 5.67 -4.14
CA ALA A 183 -0.98 5.02 -3.78
C ALA A 183 -1.14 4.83 -2.26
N ILE A 184 -0.05 4.54 -1.55
CA ILE A 184 -0.04 4.33 -0.10
C ILE A 184 0.00 5.67 0.68
N GLN A 185 0.80 6.65 0.24
CA GLN A 185 1.06 7.87 1.02
C GLN A 185 0.10 9.02 0.72
N HIS A 186 -0.27 9.18 -0.56
CA HIS A 186 -1.16 10.27 -0.98
C HIS A 186 -2.48 10.32 -0.20
N PRO A 187 -3.12 9.19 0.14
CA PRO A 187 -4.38 9.22 0.87
C PRO A 187 -4.32 9.98 2.19
N PHE A 188 -3.27 9.77 2.99
CA PHE A 188 -3.11 10.51 4.23
C PHE A 188 -2.74 11.97 3.96
N ASN A 189 -1.80 12.22 3.05
CA ASN A 189 -1.34 13.58 2.77
C ASN A 189 -2.46 14.47 2.22
N ALA A 190 -3.37 13.92 1.41
CA ALA A 190 -4.52 14.64 0.86
C ALA A 190 -5.67 14.80 1.86
N CYS A 191 -5.73 13.95 2.90
CA CYS A 191 -6.72 14.02 3.96
C CYS A 191 -6.21 14.74 5.22
N LEU A 192 -4.96 15.21 5.23
CA LEU A 192 -4.30 15.84 6.36
C LEU A 192 -5.05 17.11 6.78
N GLY A 193 -5.38 17.21 8.07
CA GLY A 193 -5.97 18.39 8.68
C GLY A 193 -6.68 18.05 9.99
N PRO A 194 -7.24 19.05 10.69
CA PRO A 194 -7.96 18.85 11.96
C PRO A 194 -9.16 17.89 11.86
N ASN A 195 -9.73 17.76 10.66
CA ASN A 195 -10.84 16.84 10.37
C ASN A 195 -10.36 15.59 9.60
N GLU A 196 -9.21 15.02 9.95
CA GLU A 196 -8.75 13.76 9.32
C GLU A 196 -9.66 12.59 9.75
N ASN A 197 -10.26 11.92 8.76
CA ASN A 197 -11.15 10.78 8.96
C ASN A 197 -10.60 9.52 8.28
N GLN A 198 -10.41 8.46 9.06
CA GLN A 198 -9.94 7.16 8.56
C GLN A 198 -10.76 6.67 7.37
N VAL A 199 -12.10 6.76 7.39
CA VAL A 199 -12.95 6.24 6.33
C VAL A 199 -12.71 7.01 5.02
N ARG A 200 -12.58 8.34 5.10
CA ARG A 200 -12.27 9.19 3.95
C ARG A 200 -10.89 8.86 3.38
N THR A 201 -9.89 8.69 4.25
CA THR A 201 -8.53 8.27 3.90
C THR A 201 -8.51 6.90 3.21
N LEU A 202 -9.23 5.91 3.71
CA LEU A 202 -9.29 4.58 3.11
C LEU A 202 -10.05 4.56 1.77
N LYS A 203 -11.10 5.38 1.62
CA LYS A 203 -11.77 5.58 0.32
C LYS A 203 -10.81 6.15 -0.72
N LEU A 204 -9.98 7.12 -0.33
CA LEU A 204 -8.95 7.67 -1.21
C LEU A 204 -7.86 6.64 -1.53
N ALA A 205 -7.45 5.82 -0.55
CA ALA A 205 -6.49 4.73 -0.76
C ALA A 205 -7.01 3.67 -1.75
N ALA A 206 -8.28 3.31 -1.66
CA ALA A 206 -8.91 2.44 -2.64
C ALA A 206 -8.90 3.09 -4.04
N SER A 207 -9.24 4.39 -4.12
CA SER A 207 -9.20 5.13 -5.38
C SER A 207 -7.79 5.14 -6.00
N THR A 208 -6.76 5.53 -5.26
CA THR A 208 -5.39 5.54 -5.78
C THR A 208 -4.90 4.15 -6.15
N GLY A 209 -5.23 3.13 -5.35
CA GLY A 209 -4.90 1.74 -5.66
C GLY A 209 -5.55 1.23 -6.96
N PHE A 210 -6.84 1.53 -7.17
CA PHE A 210 -7.53 1.14 -8.41
C PHE A 210 -7.05 1.93 -9.64
N LEU A 211 -6.65 3.19 -9.46
CA LEU A 211 -5.98 3.95 -10.52
C LEU A 211 -4.64 3.31 -10.89
N SER A 212 -3.82 2.93 -9.90
CA SER A 212 -2.60 2.17 -10.14
C SER A 212 -2.90 0.87 -10.87
N MET A 213 -3.89 0.10 -10.43
CA MET A 213 -4.34 -1.14 -11.10
C MET A 213 -4.71 -0.92 -12.57
N ALA A 214 -5.39 0.18 -12.90
CA ALA A 214 -5.71 0.51 -14.30
C ALA A 214 -4.45 0.67 -15.17
N ILE A 215 -3.43 1.34 -14.61
CA ILE A 215 -2.11 1.51 -15.25
C ILE A 215 -1.38 0.15 -15.35
N ILE A 216 -1.42 -0.68 -14.30
CA ILE A 216 -0.83 -2.03 -14.32
C ILE A 216 -1.41 -2.87 -15.46
N GLY A 217 -2.71 -2.77 -15.71
CA GLY A 217 -3.33 -3.42 -16.86
C GLY A 217 -2.71 -3.00 -18.19
N LEU A 218 -2.35 -1.73 -18.37
CA LEU A 218 -1.67 -1.26 -19.58
C LEU A 218 -0.22 -1.73 -19.65
N LEU A 219 0.49 -1.78 -18.53
CA LEU A 219 1.87 -2.30 -18.47
C LEU A 219 1.94 -3.80 -18.77
N ALA A 220 0.84 -4.52 -18.58
CA ALA A 220 0.76 -5.94 -18.84
C ALA A 220 0.58 -6.28 -20.35
N ILE A 221 0.44 -5.28 -21.23
CA ILE A 221 0.36 -5.48 -22.69
C ILE A 221 1.64 -6.20 -23.17
N GLY A 222 1.46 -7.34 -23.83
CA GLY A 222 2.56 -8.17 -24.33
C GLY A 222 3.12 -9.17 -23.31
N PHE A 223 2.70 -9.12 -22.04
CA PHE A 223 3.13 -10.05 -20.99
C PHE A 223 1.99 -10.90 -20.42
N SER A 224 0.79 -10.34 -20.28
CA SER A 224 -0.38 -11.03 -19.73
C SER A 224 -1.59 -10.90 -20.65
N SER A 225 -2.30 -12.00 -20.86
CA SER A 225 -3.57 -12.00 -21.60
C SER A 225 -4.69 -11.23 -20.88
N ALA A 226 -4.53 -11.00 -19.57
CA ALA A 226 -5.48 -10.32 -18.71
C ALA A 226 -5.39 -8.78 -18.75
N TRP A 227 -4.44 -8.22 -19.51
CA TRP A 227 -4.10 -6.78 -19.50
C TRP A 227 -5.35 -5.86 -19.60
N TRP A 228 -6.27 -6.19 -20.51
CA TRP A 228 -7.47 -5.40 -20.78
C TRP A 228 -8.47 -5.48 -19.62
N VAL A 229 -8.66 -6.67 -19.04
CA VAL A 229 -9.63 -6.87 -17.96
C VAL A 229 -9.14 -6.18 -16.68
N ILE A 230 -7.84 -6.26 -16.40
CA ILE A 230 -7.21 -5.55 -15.28
C ILE A 230 -7.40 -4.04 -15.46
N SER A 231 -7.12 -3.51 -16.66
CA SER A 231 -7.21 -2.08 -16.92
C SER A 231 -8.64 -1.55 -16.81
N ILE A 232 -9.61 -2.24 -17.42
CA ILE A 232 -11.03 -1.85 -17.39
C ILE A 232 -11.61 -1.94 -15.98
N ILE A 233 -11.38 -3.05 -15.26
CA ILE A 233 -11.88 -3.21 -13.90
C ILE A 233 -11.23 -2.18 -12.97
N GLY A 234 -9.92 -1.94 -13.10
CA GLY A 234 -9.23 -0.88 -12.37
C GLY A 234 -9.84 0.50 -12.60
N ALA A 235 -10.14 0.86 -13.85
CA ALA A 235 -10.75 2.15 -14.19
C ALA A 235 -12.18 2.29 -13.65
N LEU A 236 -13.00 1.24 -13.76
CA LEU A 236 -14.37 1.25 -13.22
C LEU A 236 -14.38 1.34 -11.69
N ALA A 237 -13.53 0.55 -11.02
CA ALA A 237 -13.41 0.57 -9.56
C ALA A 237 -12.84 1.89 -9.05
N TRP A 238 -11.90 2.50 -9.79
CA TRP A 238 -11.41 3.85 -9.52
C TRP A 238 -12.54 4.87 -9.56
N PHE A 239 -13.39 4.86 -10.61
CA PHE A 239 -14.51 5.79 -10.73
C PHE A 239 -15.50 5.67 -9.55
N ILE A 240 -15.78 4.45 -9.11
CA ILE A 240 -16.64 4.20 -7.95
C ILE A 240 -15.98 4.73 -6.66
N ALA A 241 -14.70 4.42 -6.45
CA ALA A 241 -13.96 4.80 -5.25
C ALA A 241 -13.76 6.32 -5.13
N ILE A 242 -13.40 6.99 -6.23
CA ILE A 242 -13.19 8.45 -6.24
C ILE A 242 -14.51 9.19 -5.99
N ARG A 243 -15.63 8.70 -6.56
CA ARG A 243 -16.97 9.26 -6.26
C ARG A 243 -17.30 9.11 -4.78
N SER A 244 -17.05 7.94 -4.19
CA SER A 244 -17.26 7.70 -2.75
C SER A 244 -16.42 8.61 -1.86
N TYR A 245 -15.17 8.88 -2.25
CA TYR A 245 -14.29 9.84 -1.58
C TYR A 245 -14.82 11.27 -1.69
N ILE A 246 -15.19 11.74 -2.90
CA ILE A 246 -15.72 13.08 -3.12
C ILE A 246 -17.00 13.29 -2.31
N THR A 247 -17.93 12.33 -2.31
CA THR A 247 -19.16 12.43 -1.52
C THR A 247 -18.86 12.55 -0.02
N ALA A 248 -17.95 11.73 0.52
CA ALA A 248 -17.55 11.84 1.93
C ALA A 248 -16.93 13.20 2.26
N SER A 249 -16.07 13.72 1.38
CA SER A 249 -15.47 15.04 1.54
C SER A 249 -16.51 16.17 1.52
N LEU A 250 -17.53 16.08 0.66
CA LEU A 250 -18.60 17.07 0.58
C LEU A 250 -19.52 17.04 1.81
N GLU A 251 -19.88 15.85 2.30
CA GLU A 251 -20.69 15.68 3.52
C GLU A 251 -19.98 16.30 4.75
N GLU A 252 -18.68 16.07 4.87
CA GLU A 252 -17.89 16.63 5.98
C GLU A 252 -17.65 18.13 5.83
N ALA A 253 -17.48 18.64 4.62
CA ALA A 253 -17.40 20.09 4.39
C ALA A 253 -18.73 20.80 4.70
N ALA A 254 -19.87 20.16 4.43
CA ALA A 254 -21.19 20.69 4.73
C ALA A 254 -21.45 20.83 6.25
N SER A 255 -20.89 19.93 7.07
CA SER A 255 -21.05 19.99 8.54
C SER A 255 -20.36 21.21 9.16
N VAL A 256 -19.17 21.59 8.64
CA VAL A 256 -18.42 22.77 9.08
C VAL A 256 -19.16 24.06 8.72
N LYS A 257 -19.78 24.11 7.53
CA LYS A 257 -20.52 25.28 7.05
C LYS A 257 -21.76 25.61 7.90
N TRP A 258 -22.32 24.60 8.57
CA TRP A 258 -23.52 24.77 9.40
C TRP A 258 -23.19 25.18 10.85
N ALA A 259 -22.02 24.80 11.37
CA ALA A 259 -21.66 25.07 12.77
C ALA A 259 -21.01 26.44 12.99
N GLY A 260 -20.35 27.03 11.99
CA GLY A 260 -19.67 28.34 12.09
C GLY A 260 -18.57 28.44 13.17
N LEU A 261 -18.30 27.33 13.86
CA LEU A 261 -17.35 27.22 14.97
C LEU A 261 -16.13 26.45 14.48
N TRP A 262 -14.93 26.93 14.84
CA TRP A 262 -13.72 26.14 14.71
C TRP A 262 -13.86 24.80 15.47
N PRO A 263 -13.31 23.68 14.95
CA PRO A 263 -13.29 22.42 15.68
C PRO A 263 -12.61 22.64 17.05
N LYS A 264 -13.19 22.08 18.11
CA LYS A 264 -12.70 22.25 19.50
C LYS A 264 -11.32 21.64 19.77
N GLU A 265 -10.70 21.00 18.79
CA GLU A 265 -9.43 20.27 18.93
C GLU A 265 -8.17 21.14 18.71
N GLU A 266 -8.32 22.43 18.39
CA GLU A 266 -7.22 23.40 18.33
C GLU A 266 -7.23 24.41 19.50
N GLN A 267 -7.24 23.92 20.74
CA GLN A 267 -6.81 24.66 21.93
C GLN A 267 -5.70 23.92 22.67
#